data_AF-Q6DSZ3-F1
#
_entry.id   AF-Q6DSZ3-F1
#
_cell.length_a   1.000
_cell.length_b   1.000
_cell.length_c   1.000
_cell.angle_alpha   90.00
_cell.angle_beta   90.00
_cell.angle_gamma   90.00
#
_symmetry.space_group_name_H-M   'P 1'
#
loop_
_entity.id
_entity.type
_entity.pdbx_description
1 polymer ?
#
loop_
_entity_poly.entity_id
_entity_poly.type
_entity_poly.pdbx_seq_one_letter_code
_entity_poly.pdbx_strand_id
1 'polypeptide(L)'
;SITCSLNGHTPGYYGPMSIENFKKLNKAYQILQTALKNGLPALKENNGTVNVTYSYTCSGERNNNCSKEATGVDKQNGGIKTETQTIDGKTVTTTISSKVVDSKAAGNTTGVSYTKITNTLNNVPDNAQALLAQASTLINTINEACPYFSVTNKNGGPQMEPTRGKLCDFTNEISAIQKMITDAQELVNQTSVINEHEQSTPVGGNNGKPFNPFTDASFAQGMLANASAQAKMLNLAHQVGQTINPDNLTGTF
;
A
#
# COMPACT_ATOMS: atom_id res chain seq x y z
N SER A 1 4.72 6.04 17.86
CA SER A 1 3.83 6.95 17.09
C SER A 1 4.70 7.92 16.32
N ILE A 2 4.15 8.59 15.30
CA ILE A 2 4.76 9.75 14.64
C ILE A 2 3.97 10.99 15.07
N THR A 3 4.67 12.06 15.46
CA THR A 3 4.07 13.30 15.94
C THR A 3 4.20 14.38 14.88
N CYS A 4 3.07 14.90 14.40
CA CYS A 4 3.02 16.02 13.46
C CYS A 4 2.71 17.31 14.24
N SER A 5 3.75 18.05 14.64
CA SER A 5 3.62 19.23 15.50
C SER A 5 4.43 20.45 15.02
N LEU A 6 4.76 20.50 13.73
CA LEU A 6 5.49 21.64 13.15
C LEU A 6 4.49 22.77 12.84
N ASN A 7 4.57 23.85 13.62
CA ASN A 7 3.74 25.05 13.47
C ASN A 7 4.53 26.19 12.83
N GLY A 8 3.84 27.20 12.30
CA GLY A 8 4.48 28.38 11.70
C GLY A 8 5.06 28.17 10.30
N HIS A 9 4.87 26.99 9.72
CA HIS A 9 5.30 26.65 8.36
C HIS A 9 4.13 26.11 7.54
N THR A 10 3.97 26.60 6.32
CA THR A 10 2.95 26.11 5.39
C THR A 10 3.32 24.70 4.90
N PRO A 11 2.41 23.71 4.95
CA PRO A 11 2.66 22.39 4.39
C PRO A 11 2.91 22.41 2.89
N GLY A 12 3.81 21.55 2.41
CA GLY A 12 4.13 21.45 0.99
C GLY A 12 5.55 20.94 0.70
N TYR A 13 5.98 21.11 -0.55
CA TYR A 13 7.30 20.73 -1.04
C TYR A 13 8.41 21.34 -0.19
N TYR A 14 9.37 20.53 0.24
CA TYR A 14 10.45 20.95 1.16
C TYR A 14 9.97 21.55 2.49
N GLY A 15 8.71 21.31 2.86
CA GLY A 15 8.09 21.76 4.10
C GLY A 15 7.52 20.58 4.89
N PRO A 16 6.66 20.82 5.90
CA PRO A 16 5.94 19.74 6.55
C PRO A 16 4.99 19.06 5.58
N MET A 17 4.86 17.74 5.67
CA MET A 17 3.77 17.02 5.03
C MET A 17 2.43 17.49 5.61
N SER A 18 1.44 17.76 4.75
CA SER A 18 0.10 18.09 5.22
C SER A 18 -0.51 16.91 5.99
N ILE A 19 -1.40 17.17 6.94
CA ILE A 19 -2.10 16.11 7.67
C ILE A 19 -3.00 15.29 6.75
N GLU A 20 -3.50 15.89 5.66
CA GLU A 20 -4.22 15.19 4.61
C GLU A 20 -3.34 14.12 3.93
N ASN A 21 -2.14 14.51 3.45
CA ASN A 21 -1.18 13.57 2.86
C ASN A 21 -0.75 12.51 3.88
N PHE A 22 -0.54 12.91 5.14
CA PHE A 22 -0.17 11.96 6.19
C PHE A 22 -1.29 10.96 6.51
N LYS A 23 -2.57 11.37 6.48
CA LYS A 23 -3.72 10.45 6.63
C LYS A 23 -3.77 9.43 5.48
N LYS A 24 -3.54 9.88 4.23
CA LYS A 24 -3.46 9.00 3.04
C LYS A 24 -2.31 7.99 3.18
N LEU A 25 -1.11 8.48 3.51
CA LEU A 25 0.10 7.67 3.76
C LEU A 25 -0.15 6.65 4.88
N ASN A 26 -0.64 7.10 6.04
CA ASN A 26 -0.86 6.24 7.19
C ASN A 26 -1.94 5.18 6.91
N LYS A 27 -3.03 5.50 6.21
CA LYS A 27 -4.04 4.49 5.83
C LYS A 27 -3.41 3.36 5.01
N ALA A 28 -2.64 3.70 3.97
CA ALA A 28 -1.96 2.71 3.14
C ALA A 28 -0.96 1.87 3.96
N TYR A 29 -0.14 2.52 4.80
CA TYR A 29 0.79 1.86 5.69
C TYR A 29 0.11 0.87 6.65
N GLN A 30 -0.99 1.26 7.30
CA GLN A 30 -1.69 0.39 8.25
C GLN A 30 -2.31 -0.83 7.56
N ILE A 31 -2.83 -0.67 6.34
CA ILE A 31 -3.35 -1.80 5.55
C ILE A 31 -2.21 -2.78 5.22
N LEU A 32 -1.11 -2.27 4.66
CA LEU A 32 0.06 -3.08 4.28
C LEU A 32 0.64 -3.83 5.47
N GLN A 33 0.89 -3.15 6.58
CA GLN A 33 1.45 -3.77 7.77
C GLN A 33 0.51 -4.82 8.38
N THR A 34 -0.81 -4.60 8.32
CA THR A 34 -1.78 -5.59 8.81
C THR A 34 -1.78 -6.83 7.92
N ALA A 35 -1.78 -6.66 6.59
CA ALA A 35 -1.71 -7.77 5.64
C ALA A 35 -0.40 -8.55 5.78
N LEU A 36 0.75 -7.87 5.86
CA LEU A 36 2.06 -8.50 6.07
C LEU A 36 2.11 -9.31 7.37
N LYS A 37 1.53 -8.78 8.45
CA LYS A 37 1.46 -9.49 9.74
C LYS A 37 0.61 -10.76 9.66
N ASN A 38 -0.47 -10.75 8.88
CA ASN A 38 -1.34 -11.91 8.71
C ASN A 38 -0.80 -12.94 7.70
N GLY A 39 0.15 -12.52 6.86
CA GLY A 39 0.67 -13.30 5.74
C GLY A 39 -0.06 -12.95 4.45
N LEU A 40 0.70 -12.81 3.37
CA LEU A 40 0.15 -12.51 2.04
C LEU A 40 -0.42 -13.80 1.42
N PRO A 41 -1.62 -13.74 0.80
CA PRO A 41 -2.19 -14.91 0.15
C PRO A 41 -1.47 -15.25 -1.16
N ALA A 42 -1.70 -16.44 -1.69
CA ALA A 42 -1.19 -16.83 -3.02
C ALA A 42 -1.83 -15.96 -4.12
N LEU A 43 -1.15 -15.79 -5.26
CA LEU A 43 -1.60 -14.87 -6.33
C LEU A 43 -2.98 -15.20 -6.91
N LYS A 44 -3.41 -16.47 -6.86
CA LYS A 44 -4.73 -16.89 -7.33
C LYS A 44 -5.87 -16.51 -6.37
N GLU A 45 -5.56 -16.21 -5.11
CA GLU A 45 -6.55 -15.94 -4.06
C GLU A 45 -6.97 -14.46 -4.10
N ASN A 46 -7.93 -14.15 -4.98
CA ASN A 46 -8.37 -12.77 -5.19
C ASN A 46 -9.46 -12.30 -4.20
N ASN A 47 -10.05 -13.23 -3.46
CA ASN A 47 -11.24 -12.99 -2.64
C ASN A 47 -10.97 -12.74 -1.15
N GLY A 48 -9.72 -12.94 -0.69
CA GLY A 48 -9.33 -12.67 0.68
C GLY A 48 -9.58 -11.23 1.15
N THR A 49 -9.70 -11.07 2.47
CA THR A 49 -9.89 -9.77 3.10
C THR A 49 -9.27 -9.72 4.49
N VAL A 50 -8.91 -8.52 4.93
CA VAL A 50 -8.40 -8.23 6.26
C VAL A 50 -9.13 -7.06 6.91
N ASN A 51 -9.24 -7.09 8.24
CA ASN A 51 -9.77 -5.97 9.03
C ASN A 51 -8.61 -5.16 9.60
N VAL A 52 -8.69 -3.84 9.47
CA VAL A 52 -7.61 -2.92 9.82
C VAL A 52 -8.13 -1.86 10.79
N THR A 53 -7.48 -1.71 11.93
CA THR A 53 -7.82 -0.67 12.91
C THR A 53 -6.60 0.18 13.21
N TYR A 54 -6.75 1.50 13.12
CA TYR A 54 -5.73 2.44 13.54
C TYR A 54 -6.35 3.69 14.17
N SER A 55 -5.55 4.41 14.95
CA SER A 55 -6.00 5.63 15.62
C SER A 55 -4.96 6.74 15.55
N TYR A 56 -5.44 7.98 15.56
CA TYR A 56 -4.62 9.18 15.71
C TYR A 56 -5.28 10.14 16.69
N THR A 57 -4.51 11.09 17.22
CA THR A 57 -4.98 12.06 18.21
C THR A 57 -4.69 13.48 17.75
N CYS A 58 -5.57 14.41 18.13
CA CYS A 58 -5.38 15.84 17.94
C CYS A 58 -5.46 16.55 19.29
N SER A 59 -4.47 17.39 19.58
CA SER A 59 -4.40 18.25 20.75
C SER A 59 -3.84 19.62 20.34
N GLY A 60 -3.89 20.59 21.27
CA GLY A 60 -3.48 21.97 21.03
C GLY A 60 -4.64 22.86 20.57
N GLU A 61 -4.53 24.15 20.93
CA GLU A 61 -5.55 25.14 20.55
C GLU A 61 -5.66 25.21 19.02
N ARG A 62 -6.89 25.34 18.51
CA ARG A 62 -7.22 25.48 17.08
C ARG A 62 -6.87 24.30 16.18
N ASN A 63 -6.46 23.15 16.73
CA ASN A 63 -6.24 21.95 15.94
C ASN A 63 -7.57 21.37 15.43
N ASN A 64 -7.84 21.51 14.12
CA ASN A 64 -9.06 21.07 13.47
C ASN A 64 -8.92 19.73 12.73
N ASN A 65 -7.78 19.03 12.82
CA ASN A 65 -7.56 17.78 12.08
C ASN A 65 -8.44 16.60 12.53
N CYS A 66 -9.12 16.75 13.66
CA CYS A 66 -10.10 15.82 14.23
C CYS A 66 -11.51 16.44 14.34
N SER A 67 -11.79 17.56 13.65
CA SER A 67 -13.11 18.19 13.67
C SER A 67 -14.14 17.41 12.85
N LYS A 68 -15.42 17.83 12.92
CA LYS A 68 -16.49 17.28 12.08
C LYS A 68 -16.16 17.42 10.59
N GLU A 69 -15.61 18.55 10.17
CA GLU A 69 -15.25 18.82 8.77
C GLU A 69 -14.12 17.89 8.30
N ALA A 70 -13.15 17.60 9.18
CA ALA A 70 -12.00 16.76 8.86
C ALA A 70 -12.26 15.24 8.96
N THR A 71 -13.35 14.83 9.62
CA THR A 71 -13.64 13.41 9.92
C THR A 71 -15.01 12.94 9.46
N GLY A 72 -15.94 13.87 9.22
CA GLY A 72 -17.35 13.62 8.98
C GLY A 72 -18.14 13.15 10.21
N VAL A 73 -17.53 13.04 11.39
CA VAL A 73 -18.20 12.56 12.60
C VAL A 73 -18.98 13.70 13.25
N ASP A 74 -20.31 13.56 13.38
CA ASP A 74 -21.19 14.63 13.87
C ASP A 74 -20.92 15.07 15.31
N LYS A 75 -20.61 14.11 16.20
CA LYS A 75 -20.34 14.37 17.62
C LYS A 75 -18.87 14.09 17.92
N GLN A 76 -18.12 15.13 18.28
CA GLN A 76 -16.69 14.99 18.58
C GLN A 76 -16.42 14.06 19.78
N ASN A 77 -17.33 14.00 20.76
CA ASN A 77 -17.24 13.05 21.87
C ASN A 77 -18.31 11.96 21.76
N GLY A 78 -17.89 10.72 21.50
CA GLY A 78 -18.76 9.55 21.41
C GLY A 78 -19.48 9.39 20.07
N GLY A 79 -19.20 10.24 19.08
CA GLY A 79 -19.78 10.11 17.75
C GLY A 79 -19.15 9.00 16.93
N ILE A 80 -19.95 8.47 16.02
CA ILE A 80 -19.58 7.40 15.09
C ILE A 80 -20.12 7.77 13.71
N LYS A 81 -19.34 7.54 12.67
CA LYS A 81 -19.74 7.60 11.26
C LYS A 81 -19.36 6.27 10.61
N THR A 82 -20.23 5.77 9.75
CA THR A 82 -19.91 4.65 8.86
C THR A 82 -20.01 5.12 7.42
N GLU A 83 -18.99 4.79 6.63
CA GLU A 83 -18.97 5.05 5.19
C GLU A 83 -18.49 3.81 4.45
N THR A 84 -18.93 3.67 3.21
CA THR A 84 -18.51 2.59 2.31
C THR A 84 -17.67 3.18 1.19
N GLN A 85 -16.62 2.45 0.81
CA GLN A 85 -15.79 2.79 -0.34
C GLN A 85 -15.49 1.50 -1.12
N THR A 86 -15.36 1.62 -2.44
CA THR A 86 -14.96 0.48 -3.27
C THR A 86 -13.44 0.47 -3.42
N ILE A 87 -12.80 -0.63 -3.03
CA ILE A 87 -11.38 -0.90 -3.33
C ILE A 87 -11.34 -2.18 -4.15
N ASP A 88 -10.76 -2.12 -5.35
CA ASP A 88 -10.57 -3.30 -6.22
C ASP A 88 -11.88 -4.10 -6.44
N GLY A 89 -12.96 -3.38 -6.75
CA GLY A 89 -14.30 -3.96 -6.94
C GLY A 89 -14.99 -4.47 -5.68
N LYS A 90 -14.32 -4.47 -4.50
CA LYS A 90 -14.90 -4.89 -3.22
C LYS A 90 -15.37 -3.70 -2.39
N THR A 91 -16.51 -3.88 -1.72
CA THR A 91 -17.04 -2.89 -0.77
C THR A 91 -16.30 -3.00 0.56
N VAL A 92 -15.59 -1.94 0.92
CA VAL A 92 -14.91 -1.77 2.21
C VAL A 92 -15.72 -0.83 3.08
N THR A 93 -16.08 -1.30 4.27
CA THR A 93 -16.83 -0.50 5.25
C THR A 93 -15.87 0.11 6.25
N THR A 94 -15.86 1.45 6.33
CA THR A 94 -15.04 2.20 7.28
C THR A 94 -15.93 2.77 8.37
N THR A 95 -15.67 2.38 9.62
CA THR A 95 -16.26 3.00 10.81
C THR A 95 -15.24 3.94 11.44
N ILE A 96 -15.62 5.22 11.55
CA ILE A 96 -14.83 6.28 12.15
C ILE A 96 -15.50 6.66 13.46
N SER A 97 -14.78 6.56 14.57
CA SER A 97 -15.28 6.95 15.90
C SER A 97 -14.41 8.04 16.50
N SER A 98 -15.06 8.97 17.21
CA SER A 98 -14.40 10.09 17.87
C SER A 98 -14.65 10.08 19.37
N LYS A 99 -13.60 10.29 20.17
CA LYS A 99 -13.65 10.37 21.63
C LYS A 99 -12.82 11.54 22.12
N VAL A 100 -13.39 12.37 23.00
CA VAL A 100 -12.66 13.44 23.69
C VAL A 100 -12.16 12.92 25.03
N VAL A 101 -10.90 13.21 25.35
CA VAL A 101 -10.27 12.88 26.63
C VAL A 101 -9.80 14.19 27.27
N ASP A 102 -10.29 14.45 28.47
CA ASP A 102 -9.93 15.64 29.23
C ASP A 102 -8.50 15.52 29.83
N SER A 103 -7.82 16.66 29.98
CA SER A 103 -6.50 16.79 30.62
C SER A 103 -6.43 16.15 32.01
N LYS A 104 -7.52 16.20 32.78
CA LYS A 104 -7.62 15.65 34.14
C LYS A 104 -8.30 14.28 34.18
N ALA A 105 -8.63 13.70 33.03
CA ALA A 105 -9.24 12.38 32.98
C ALA A 105 -8.30 11.32 33.59
N ALA A 106 -8.87 10.39 34.35
CA ALA A 106 -8.11 9.28 34.93
C ALA A 106 -7.36 8.51 33.83
N GLY A 107 -6.06 8.31 34.02
CA GLY A 107 -5.17 7.64 33.06
C GLY A 107 -4.63 8.54 31.94
N ASN A 108 -5.00 9.81 31.85
CA ASN A 108 -4.37 10.74 30.91
C ASN A 108 -3.03 11.25 31.48
N THR A 109 -1.93 10.72 30.97
CA THR A 109 -0.57 11.11 31.38
C THR A 109 0.00 12.28 30.58
N THR A 110 -0.72 12.79 29.58
CA THR A 110 -0.22 13.85 28.69
C THR A 110 -0.37 15.25 29.27
N GLY A 111 -1.19 15.43 30.31
CA GLY A 111 -1.47 16.72 30.93
C GLY A 111 -2.29 17.69 30.07
N VAL A 112 -2.74 17.27 28.87
CA VAL A 112 -3.54 18.08 27.94
C VAL A 112 -4.77 17.31 27.46
N SER A 113 -5.83 18.05 27.14
CA SER A 113 -7.02 17.47 26.51
C SER A 113 -6.74 17.14 25.04
N TYR A 114 -7.32 16.04 24.54
CA TYR A 114 -7.16 15.64 23.15
C TYR A 114 -8.41 14.93 22.61
N THR A 115 -8.56 14.94 21.29
CA THR A 115 -9.54 14.12 20.57
C THR A 115 -8.83 12.90 19.98
N LYS A 116 -9.35 11.70 20.20
CA LYS A 116 -8.90 10.46 19.57
C LYS A 116 -9.87 10.06 18.48
N ILE A 117 -9.36 9.87 17.27
CA ILE A 117 -10.08 9.27 16.15
C ILE A 117 -9.62 7.84 15.98
N THR A 118 -10.57 6.91 15.90
CA THR A 118 -10.30 5.50 15.59
C THR A 118 -11.01 5.13 14.30
N ASN A 119 -10.24 4.62 13.34
CA ASN A 119 -10.74 4.14 12.06
C ASN A 119 -10.67 2.61 12.08
N THR A 120 -11.78 1.96 11.79
CA THR A 120 -11.88 0.52 11.61
C THR A 120 -12.38 0.25 10.20
N LEU A 121 -11.54 -0.35 9.38
CA LEU A 121 -11.84 -0.72 8.01
C LEU A 121 -12.09 -2.23 8.00
N ASN A 122 -13.28 -2.63 7.54
CA ASN A 122 -13.66 -4.02 7.43
C ASN A 122 -13.68 -4.46 5.98
N ASN A 123 -13.33 -5.73 5.75
CA ASN A 123 -13.32 -6.36 4.44
C ASN A 123 -12.35 -5.71 3.44
N VAL A 124 -11.20 -5.21 3.91
CA VAL A 124 -10.18 -4.64 3.03
C VAL A 124 -9.58 -5.76 2.18
N PRO A 125 -9.58 -5.67 0.83
CA PRO A 125 -8.97 -6.71 -0.01
C PRO A 125 -7.47 -6.84 0.29
N ASP A 126 -7.01 -8.08 0.45
CA ASP A 126 -5.61 -8.43 0.70
C ASP A 126 -4.96 -9.20 -0.46
N ASN A 127 -5.63 -9.24 -1.62
CA ASN A 127 -5.05 -9.80 -2.84
C ASN A 127 -3.84 -8.96 -3.31
N ALA A 128 -2.97 -9.56 -4.12
CA ALA A 128 -1.71 -8.95 -4.53
C ALA A 128 -1.92 -7.59 -5.25
N GLN A 129 -2.92 -7.49 -6.13
CA GLN A 129 -3.22 -6.27 -6.88
C GLN A 129 -3.65 -5.13 -5.96
N ALA A 130 -4.55 -5.39 -5.00
CA ALA A 130 -5.01 -4.41 -4.03
C ALA A 130 -3.87 -3.91 -3.12
N LEU A 131 -3.00 -4.81 -2.66
CA LEU A 131 -1.87 -4.44 -1.80
C LEU A 131 -0.78 -3.68 -2.58
N LEU A 132 -0.51 -4.04 -3.83
CA LEU A 132 0.39 -3.27 -4.69
C LEU A 132 -0.13 -1.85 -4.94
N ALA A 133 -1.45 -1.67 -5.07
CA ALA A 133 -2.06 -0.34 -5.16
C ALA A 133 -1.89 0.48 -3.85
N GLN A 134 -1.94 -0.17 -2.67
CA GLN A 134 -1.62 0.49 -1.40
C GLN A 134 -0.13 0.87 -1.32
N ALA A 135 0.78 0.00 -1.75
CA ALA A 135 2.21 0.28 -1.81
C ALA A 135 2.52 1.45 -2.77
N SER A 136 1.88 1.46 -3.93
CA SER A 136 1.94 2.57 -4.89
C SER A 136 1.43 3.88 -4.26
N THR A 137 0.28 3.83 -3.58
CA THR A 137 -0.27 4.99 -2.84
C THR A 137 0.72 5.51 -1.80
N LEU A 138 1.36 4.61 -1.05
CA LEU A 138 2.33 4.96 -0.02
C LEU A 138 3.53 5.70 -0.60
N ILE A 139 4.22 5.10 -1.58
CA ILE A 139 5.44 5.67 -2.15
C ILE A 139 5.17 6.94 -2.95
N ASN A 140 4.08 6.98 -3.72
CA ASN A 140 3.73 8.17 -4.50
C ASN A 140 3.32 9.33 -3.60
N THR A 141 2.62 9.07 -2.49
CA THR A 141 2.29 10.15 -1.53
C THR A 141 3.56 10.75 -0.91
N ILE A 142 4.57 9.92 -0.62
CA ILE A 142 5.88 10.41 -0.13
C ILE A 142 6.57 11.26 -1.21
N ASN A 143 6.64 10.74 -2.44
CA ASN A 143 7.32 11.39 -3.55
C ASN A 143 6.66 12.71 -3.96
N GLU A 144 5.33 12.72 -4.12
CA GLU A 144 4.55 13.88 -4.55
C GLU A 144 4.52 14.98 -3.48
N ALA A 145 4.31 14.61 -2.21
CA ALA A 145 4.31 15.59 -1.12
C ALA A 145 5.72 16.16 -0.87
N CYS A 146 6.75 15.35 -1.14
CA CYS A 146 8.17 15.67 -0.98
C CYS A 146 8.50 16.53 0.25
N PRO A 147 8.15 16.06 1.46
CA PRO A 147 8.36 16.86 2.66
C PRO A 147 9.85 16.97 3.00
N TYR A 148 10.16 18.00 3.76
CA TYR A 148 11.45 18.13 4.44
C TYR A 148 11.69 16.97 5.42
N PHE A 149 12.94 16.55 5.54
CA PHE A 149 13.38 15.61 6.57
C PHE A 149 14.71 16.05 7.21
N SER A 150 14.93 15.56 8.44
CA SER A 150 16.19 15.67 9.17
C SER A 150 16.36 14.41 10.01
N VAL A 151 17.46 13.69 9.81
CA VAL A 151 17.78 12.49 10.58
C VAL A 151 18.77 12.79 11.70
N THR A 152 18.75 11.95 12.74
CA THR A 152 19.77 11.95 13.79
C THR A 152 20.59 10.67 13.64
N ASN A 153 21.79 10.78 13.06
CA ASN A 153 22.69 9.65 12.95
C ASN A 153 23.20 9.24 14.33
N LYS A 154 23.33 7.93 14.53
CA LYS A 154 23.89 7.37 15.76
C LYS A 154 25.38 7.15 15.61
N ASN A 155 26.13 7.44 16.67
CA ASN A 155 27.56 7.14 16.72
C ASN A 155 27.78 5.63 16.64
N GLY A 156 28.68 5.20 15.76
CA GLY A 156 29.02 3.78 15.55
C GLY A 156 28.00 2.96 14.75
N GLY A 157 26.90 3.56 14.28
CA GLY A 157 25.93 2.92 13.38
C GLY A 157 26.13 3.29 11.92
N PRO A 158 25.34 2.70 11.00
CA PRO A 158 25.23 3.18 9.63
C PRO A 158 24.88 4.67 9.58
N GLN A 159 25.47 5.39 8.64
CA GLN A 159 25.26 6.83 8.46
C GLN A 159 24.30 7.06 7.31
N MET A 160 23.26 7.86 7.54
CA MET A 160 22.36 8.32 6.48
C MET A 160 22.94 9.56 5.80
N GLU A 161 22.98 9.56 4.47
CA GLU A 161 23.34 10.72 3.64
C GLU A 161 22.25 11.01 2.59
N PRO A 162 21.83 12.28 2.41
CA PRO A 162 22.14 13.43 3.26
C PRO A 162 21.39 13.36 4.59
N THR A 163 21.90 14.01 5.64
CA THR A 163 21.22 14.02 6.95
C THR A 163 20.01 14.96 7.01
N ARG A 164 19.87 15.87 6.04
CA ARG A 164 18.78 16.84 5.93
C ARG A 164 18.50 17.06 4.44
N GLY A 165 17.23 17.22 4.09
CA GLY A 165 16.85 17.40 2.69
C GLY A 165 15.33 17.29 2.53
N LYS A 166 14.89 16.84 1.36
CA LYS A 166 13.50 16.46 1.09
C LYS A 166 13.43 15.01 0.66
N LEU A 167 12.32 14.33 0.99
CA LEU A 167 12.22 12.90 0.75
C LEU A 167 12.26 12.51 -0.73
N CYS A 168 11.82 13.37 -1.66
CA CYS A 168 11.91 13.06 -3.09
C CYS A 168 13.32 13.23 -3.68
N ASP A 169 14.33 13.64 -2.90
CA ASP A 169 15.73 13.59 -3.34
C ASP A 169 16.31 12.17 -3.30
N PHE A 170 15.62 11.20 -2.65
CA PHE A 170 15.92 9.77 -2.74
C PHE A 170 15.43 9.19 -4.08
N THR A 171 15.88 9.80 -5.17
CA THR A 171 15.33 9.55 -6.51
C THR A 171 15.57 8.12 -6.96
N ASN A 172 16.74 7.56 -6.63
CA ASN A 172 17.11 6.21 -7.03
C ASN A 172 16.27 5.17 -6.29
N GLU A 173 16.14 5.32 -4.97
CA GLU A 173 15.40 4.44 -4.09
C GLU A 173 13.90 4.49 -4.40
N ILE A 174 13.34 5.70 -4.57
CA ILE A 174 11.94 5.89 -4.94
C ILE A 174 11.67 5.30 -6.32
N SER A 175 12.52 5.58 -7.32
CA SER A 175 12.33 5.06 -8.68
C SER A 175 12.42 3.54 -8.71
N ALA A 176 13.34 2.95 -7.94
CA ALA A 176 13.48 1.51 -7.81
C ALA A 176 12.24 0.87 -7.18
N ILE A 177 11.74 1.43 -6.07
CA ILE A 177 10.51 0.93 -5.42
C ILE A 177 9.31 1.07 -6.36
N GLN A 178 9.16 2.20 -7.06
CA GLN A 178 8.10 2.39 -8.05
C GLN A 178 8.19 1.35 -9.17
N LYS A 179 9.40 1.13 -9.72
CA LYS A 179 9.64 0.11 -10.75
C LYS A 179 9.30 -1.29 -10.25
N MET A 180 9.71 -1.66 -9.04
CA MET A 180 9.35 -2.96 -8.44
C MET A 180 7.84 -3.14 -8.33
N ILE A 181 7.11 -2.09 -7.92
CA ILE A 181 5.65 -2.12 -7.84
C ILE A 181 5.04 -2.28 -9.24
N THR A 182 5.51 -1.53 -10.23
CA THR A 182 5.03 -1.64 -11.62
C THR A 182 5.28 -3.03 -12.21
N ASP A 183 6.50 -3.57 -12.08
CA ASP A 183 6.84 -4.91 -12.57
C ASP A 183 5.99 -5.99 -11.88
N ALA A 184 5.75 -5.85 -10.56
CA ALA A 184 4.91 -6.77 -9.81
C ALA A 184 3.43 -6.68 -10.21
N GLN A 185 2.91 -5.48 -10.50
CA GLN A 185 1.56 -5.31 -11.03
C GLN A 185 1.41 -5.98 -12.40
N GLU A 186 2.39 -5.79 -13.29
CA GLU A 186 2.39 -6.44 -14.61
C GLU A 186 2.49 -7.97 -14.50
N LEU A 187 3.25 -8.47 -13.52
CA LEU A 187 3.34 -9.89 -13.20
C LEU A 187 1.99 -10.45 -12.75
N VAL A 188 1.32 -9.79 -11.79
CA VAL A 188 0.04 -10.25 -11.26
C VAL A 188 -1.02 -10.29 -12.36
N ASN A 189 -1.00 -9.35 -13.30
CA ASN A 189 -1.91 -9.34 -14.46
C ASN A 189 -1.77 -10.58 -15.36
N GLN A 190 -0.63 -11.29 -15.34
CA GLN A 190 -0.48 -12.52 -16.12
C GLN A 190 -1.30 -13.68 -15.55
N THR A 191 -1.75 -13.59 -14.29
CA THR A 191 -2.55 -14.63 -13.62
C THR A 191 -3.86 -14.87 -14.36
N SER A 192 -4.53 -13.83 -14.89
CA SER A 192 -5.77 -14.00 -15.65
C SER A 192 -5.52 -14.69 -16.99
N VAL A 193 -4.44 -14.37 -17.69
CA VAL A 193 -4.07 -15.02 -18.97
C VAL A 193 -3.85 -16.52 -18.77
N ILE A 194 -3.20 -16.92 -17.67
CA ILE A 194 -2.98 -18.34 -17.34
C ILE A 194 -4.30 -19.05 -17.06
N ASN A 195 -5.19 -18.41 -16.29
CA ASN A 195 -6.49 -18.99 -15.94
C ASN A 195 -7.44 -19.09 -17.14
N GLU A 196 -7.39 -18.14 -18.08
CA GLU A 196 -8.21 -18.15 -19.30
C GLU A 196 -7.79 -19.25 -20.30
N HIS A 197 -6.56 -19.74 -20.21
CA HIS A 197 -5.98 -20.72 -21.12
C HIS A 197 -5.54 -22.01 -20.39
N GLU A 198 -6.44 -22.62 -19.64
CA GLU A 198 -6.16 -23.88 -18.94
C GLU A 198 -5.64 -24.99 -19.88
N GLN A 199 -4.70 -25.79 -19.37
CA GLN A 199 -4.09 -26.90 -20.11
C GLN A 199 -4.55 -28.27 -19.57
N SER A 200 -5.76 -28.33 -19.03
CA SER A 200 -6.34 -29.52 -18.38
C SER A 200 -6.90 -30.55 -19.37
N THR A 201 -7.25 -30.12 -20.58
CA THR A 201 -7.87 -30.98 -21.60
C THR A 201 -6.79 -31.75 -22.39
N PRO A 202 -6.83 -33.10 -22.43
CA PRO A 202 -5.94 -33.88 -23.29
C PRO A 202 -6.17 -33.57 -24.76
N VAL A 203 -5.09 -33.59 -25.56
CA VAL A 203 -5.13 -33.31 -27.00
C VAL A 203 -4.79 -34.57 -27.81
N GLY A 204 -5.33 -34.66 -29.02
CA GLY A 204 -5.13 -35.82 -29.89
C GLY A 204 -5.73 -35.62 -31.28
N GLY A 205 -5.62 -36.66 -32.11
CA GLY A 205 -6.31 -36.69 -33.41
C GLY A 205 -7.81 -36.87 -33.25
N ASN A 206 -8.56 -36.53 -34.30
CA ASN A 206 -10.02 -36.60 -34.31
C ASN A 206 -10.50 -37.79 -35.16
N ASN A 207 -11.68 -38.32 -34.81
CA ASN A 207 -12.38 -39.39 -35.55
C ASN A 207 -11.54 -40.68 -35.74
N GLY A 208 -10.72 -41.02 -34.74
CA GLY A 208 -9.85 -42.21 -34.78
C GLY A 208 -8.66 -42.11 -35.76
N LYS A 209 -8.44 -40.93 -36.37
CA LYS A 209 -7.26 -40.68 -37.22
C LYS A 209 -6.04 -40.33 -36.36
N PRO A 210 -4.81 -40.58 -36.84
CA PRO A 210 -3.61 -40.04 -36.23
C PRO A 210 -3.69 -38.51 -36.15
N PHE A 211 -3.06 -37.95 -35.13
CA PHE A 211 -2.95 -36.50 -34.95
C PHE A 211 -2.27 -35.83 -36.14
N ASN A 212 -2.88 -34.77 -36.67
CA ASN A 212 -2.30 -33.93 -37.71
C ASN A 212 -1.94 -32.54 -37.16
N PRO A 213 -0.65 -32.20 -37.01
CA PRO A 213 -0.21 -30.90 -36.49
C PRO A 213 -0.71 -29.68 -37.29
N PHE A 214 -1.05 -29.87 -38.57
CA PHE A 214 -1.51 -28.78 -39.44
C PHE A 214 -3.01 -28.45 -39.26
N THR A 215 -3.80 -29.36 -38.66
CA THR A 215 -5.26 -29.19 -38.56
C THR A 215 -5.83 -29.42 -37.16
N ASP A 216 -5.19 -30.25 -36.33
CA ASP A 216 -5.69 -30.64 -35.01
C ASP A 216 -5.04 -29.83 -33.86
N ALA A 217 -4.30 -28.77 -34.18
CA ALA A 217 -3.49 -28.01 -33.22
C ALA A 217 -4.07 -26.63 -32.85
N SER A 218 -5.39 -26.41 -32.95
CA SER A 218 -6.01 -25.12 -32.59
C SER A 218 -5.79 -24.72 -31.12
N PHE A 219 -5.60 -25.71 -30.23
CA PHE A 219 -5.24 -25.51 -28.83
C PHE A 219 -3.88 -24.80 -28.65
N ALA A 220 -2.98 -24.87 -29.65
CA ALA A 220 -1.62 -24.37 -29.55
C ALA A 220 -1.55 -22.86 -29.28
N GLN A 221 -2.53 -22.07 -29.73
CA GLN A 221 -2.57 -20.63 -29.46
C GLN A 221 -2.76 -20.34 -27.96
N GLY A 222 -3.70 -21.02 -27.31
CA GLY A 222 -3.92 -20.91 -25.87
C GLY A 222 -2.75 -21.47 -25.07
N MET A 223 -2.20 -22.61 -25.51
CA MET A 223 -1.00 -23.19 -24.91
C MET A 223 0.20 -22.23 -24.95
N LEU A 224 0.44 -21.57 -26.09
CA LEU A 224 1.49 -20.57 -26.24
C LEU A 224 1.25 -19.34 -25.38
N ALA A 225 0.02 -18.83 -25.31
CA ALA A 225 -0.34 -17.69 -24.47
C ALA A 225 -0.09 -18.01 -22.99
N ASN A 226 -0.53 -19.19 -22.52
CA ASN A 226 -0.29 -19.66 -21.16
C ASN A 226 1.21 -19.77 -20.85
N ALA A 227 1.98 -20.47 -21.70
CA ALA A 227 3.41 -20.64 -21.50
C ALA A 227 4.18 -19.30 -21.50
N SER A 228 3.81 -18.39 -22.41
CA SER A 228 4.41 -17.05 -22.49
C SER A 228 4.11 -16.22 -21.25
N ALA A 229 2.87 -16.29 -20.73
CA ALA A 229 2.48 -15.62 -19.50
C ALA A 229 3.28 -16.13 -18.29
N GLN A 230 3.44 -17.45 -18.14
CA GLN A 230 4.28 -18.03 -17.08
C GLN A 230 5.75 -17.59 -17.17
N ALA A 231 6.34 -17.63 -18.37
CA ALA A 231 7.71 -17.15 -18.57
C ALA A 231 7.86 -15.66 -18.27
N LYS A 232 6.86 -14.85 -18.64
CA LYS A 232 6.82 -13.42 -18.33
C LYS A 232 6.74 -13.16 -16.83
N MET A 233 5.92 -13.92 -16.09
CA MET A 233 5.89 -13.83 -14.62
C MET A 233 7.25 -14.12 -13.99
N LEU A 234 7.93 -15.17 -14.45
CA LEU A 234 9.27 -15.53 -13.95
C LEU A 234 10.29 -14.41 -14.21
N ASN A 235 10.28 -13.86 -15.43
CA ASN A 235 11.19 -12.78 -15.81
C ASN A 235 10.93 -11.50 -15.00
N LEU A 236 9.67 -11.11 -14.80
CA LEU A 236 9.30 -9.94 -14.00
C LEU A 236 9.66 -10.15 -12.52
N ALA A 237 9.43 -11.34 -11.96
CA ALA A 237 9.84 -11.66 -10.59
C ALA A 237 11.36 -11.51 -10.40
N HIS A 238 12.13 -12.02 -11.38
CA HIS A 238 13.57 -11.84 -11.40
C HIS A 238 13.96 -10.36 -11.50
N GLN A 239 13.32 -9.58 -12.37
CA GLN A 239 13.58 -8.14 -12.52
C GLN A 239 13.28 -7.35 -11.24
N VAL A 240 12.20 -7.67 -10.53
CA VAL A 240 11.90 -7.08 -9.20
C VAL A 240 13.06 -7.35 -8.24
N GLY A 241 13.56 -8.60 -8.19
CA GLY A 241 14.70 -8.97 -7.35
C GLY A 241 15.97 -8.20 -7.72
N GLN A 242 16.31 -8.12 -9.01
CA GLN A 242 17.51 -7.42 -9.47
C GLN A 242 17.46 -5.91 -9.25
N THR A 243 16.26 -5.32 -9.20
CA THR A 243 16.09 -3.87 -9.01
C THR A 243 16.57 -3.38 -7.64
N ILE A 244 16.59 -4.25 -6.62
CA ILE A 244 16.93 -3.88 -5.23
C ILE A 244 18.04 -4.76 -4.63
N ASN A 245 18.65 -5.65 -5.43
CA ASN A 245 19.69 -6.54 -4.93
C ASN A 245 20.98 -5.74 -4.62
N PRO A 246 21.41 -5.64 -3.35
CA PRO A 246 22.58 -4.85 -2.95
C PRO A 246 23.88 -5.28 -3.64
N ASP A 247 23.99 -6.51 -4.12
CA ASP A 247 25.16 -6.98 -4.89
C ASP A 247 25.34 -6.22 -6.21
N ASN A 248 24.26 -5.61 -6.74
CA ASN A 248 24.24 -4.86 -7.99
C ASN A 248 24.01 -3.35 -7.78
N LEU A 249 23.92 -2.90 -6.54
CA LEU A 249 23.76 -1.49 -6.18
C LEU A 249 25.12 -0.84 -5.93
N THR A 250 25.20 0.48 -6.11
CA THR A 250 26.45 1.22 -5.95
C THR A 250 26.23 2.56 -5.27
N GLY A 251 27.24 3.06 -4.56
CA GLY A 251 27.21 4.37 -3.94
C GLY A 251 26.24 4.46 -2.77
N THR A 252 25.38 5.47 -2.77
CA THR A 252 24.45 5.81 -1.68
C THR A 252 23.08 5.13 -1.76
N PHE A 253 22.93 4.17 -2.68
CA PHE A 253 21.68 3.43 -2.89
C PHE A 253 21.37 2.49 -1.71
#